data_AF-A0A1F6H6C8-F1
#
_entry.id   AF-A0A1F6H6C8-F1
#
_cell.length_a   1.000
_cell.length_b   1.000
_cell.length_c   1.000
_cell.angle_alpha   90.00
_cell.angle_beta   90.00
_cell.angle_gamma   90.00
#
_symmetry.space_group_name_H-M   'P 1'
#
loop_
_entity.id
_entity.type
_entity.pdbx_description
1 polymer ?
#
loop_
_entity_poly.entity_id
_entity_poly.type
_entity_poly.pdbx_seq_one_letter_code
_entity_poly.pdbx_strand_id
1 'polypeptide(L)'
;MAEIKTSQIFETLDLYIASYLSFCGNHPTFKIQNSRVAFSFPATDDLYKLIRNYNANINIPICDFVTTIKMLRGQMINLRNSNQNKKGWVHDWK
;
A
#
# COMPACT_ATOMS: atom_id res chain seq x y z
N MET A 1 12.18 -6.75 -31.95
CA MET A 1 12.46 -6.13 -30.64
C MET A 1 11.15 -6.10 -29.88
N ALA A 2 11.01 -6.81 -28.77
CA ALA A 2 9.77 -6.82 -27.99
C ALA A 2 9.68 -5.53 -27.16
N GLU A 3 8.58 -4.80 -27.27
CA GLU A 3 8.28 -3.64 -26.42
C GLU A 3 8.17 -4.10 -24.95
N ILE A 4 9.00 -3.52 -24.10
CA ILE A 4 8.85 -3.65 -22.64
C ILE A 4 7.60 -2.85 -22.28
N LYS A 5 6.45 -3.52 -22.11
CA LYS A 5 5.26 -2.92 -21.52
C LYS A 5 5.62 -2.50 -20.10
N THR A 6 5.82 -1.20 -19.88
CA THR A 6 5.94 -0.64 -18.53
C THR A 6 4.67 -1.03 -17.77
N SER A 7 4.81 -1.94 -16.82
CA SER A 7 3.69 -2.34 -15.97
C SER A 7 3.20 -1.10 -15.23
N GLN A 8 2.00 -0.64 -15.57
CA GLN A 8 1.41 0.50 -14.88
C GLN A 8 1.27 0.16 -13.39
N ILE A 9 1.50 1.14 -12.52
CA ILE A 9 1.43 0.98 -11.07
C ILE A 9 0.27 1.84 -10.57
N PHE A 10 -0.59 1.24 -9.76
CA PHE A 10 -1.57 1.98 -8.96
C PHE A 10 -0.92 2.31 -7.62
N GLU A 11 -0.86 3.59 -7.27
CA GLU A 11 -0.35 4.05 -5.98
C GLU A 11 -1.46 4.75 -5.19
N THR A 12 -1.56 4.43 -3.90
CA THR A 12 -2.48 5.10 -3.00
C THR A 12 -1.84 5.36 -1.64
N LEU A 13 -2.29 6.43 -0.98
CA LEU A 13 -2.00 6.71 0.44
C LEU A 13 -3.13 6.19 1.36
N ASP A 14 -4.22 5.68 0.77
CA ASP A 14 -5.39 5.22 1.49
C ASP A 14 -5.18 3.82 2.07
N LEU A 15 -5.10 3.75 3.41
CA LEU A 15 -4.94 2.51 4.14
C LEU A 15 -6.13 1.55 3.95
N TYR A 16 -7.36 2.04 3.84
CA TYR A 16 -8.56 1.19 3.76
C TYR A 16 -8.68 0.53 2.40
N ILE A 17 -8.46 1.29 1.32
CA ILE A 17 -8.39 0.72 -0.04
C ILE A 17 -7.24 -0.28 -0.13
N ALA A 18 -6.06 0.07 0.36
CA ALA A 18 -4.91 -0.84 0.35
C ALA A 18 -5.18 -2.13 1.15
N SER A 19 -5.89 -2.01 2.27
CA SER A 19 -6.29 -3.15 3.10
C SER A 19 -7.32 -4.02 2.42
N TYR A 20 -8.28 -3.43 1.70
CA TYR A 20 -9.29 -4.20 0.98
C TYR A 20 -8.64 -4.98 -0.17
N LEU A 21 -7.72 -4.34 -0.91
CA LEU A 21 -6.96 -5.01 -1.97
C LEU A 21 -6.12 -6.17 -1.42
N SER A 22 -5.46 -5.97 -0.28
CA SER A 22 -4.69 -7.04 0.40
C SER A 22 -5.56 -8.16 0.94
N PHE A 23 -6.75 -7.83 1.46
CA PHE A 23 -7.74 -8.80 1.89
C PHE A 23 -8.19 -9.68 0.72
N CYS A 24 -8.33 -9.09 -0.48
CA CYS A 24 -8.60 -9.80 -1.73
C CYS A 24 -7.36 -10.43 -2.39
N GLY A 25 -6.24 -10.58 -1.66
CA GLY A 25 -5.03 -11.28 -2.13
C GLY A 25 -4.06 -10.44 -2.97
N ASN A 26 -4.30 -9.14 -3.15
CA ASN A 26 -3.37 -8.25 -3.84
C ASN A 26 -2.49 -7.53 -2.82
N HIS A 27 -1.23 -7.91 -2.68
CA HIS A 27 -0.34 -7.32 -1.67
C HIS A 27 0.46 -6.13 -2.23
N PRO A 28 0.51 -4.99 -1.51
CA PRO A 28 1.27 -3.84 -1.95
C PRO A 28 2.77 -4.01 -1.71
N THR A 29 3.54 -3.33 -2.53
CA THR A 29 4.87 -2.86 -2.13
C THR A 29 4.74 -1.49 -1.47
N PHE A 30 5.64 -1.17 -0.55
CA PHE A 30 5.60 0.10 0.17
C PHE A 30 6.67 1.05 -0.36
N LYS A 31 6.30 2.32 -0.56
CA LYS A 31 7.24 3.39 -0.90
C LYS A 31 7.09 4.55 0.04
N ILE A 32 8.21 5.15 0.45
CA ILE A 32 8.17 6.38 1.24
C ILE A 32 8.20 7.57 0.28
N GLN A 33 7.16 8.38 0.32
CA GLN A 33 7.03 9.61 -0.46
C GLN A 33 6.74 10.76 0.50
N ASN A 34 7.65 11.74 0.59
CA ASN A 34 7.48 12.94 1.42
C ASN A 34 7.05 12.63 2.88
N SER A 35 7.73 11.68 3.52
CA SER A 35 7.45 11.21 4.89
C SER A 35 6.12 10.46 5.09
N ARG A 36 5.38 10.22 4.00
CA ARG A 36 4.21 9.34 3.96
C ARG A 36 4.59 8.00 3.34
N VAL A 37 3.81 6.98 3.62
CA VAL A 37 3.99 5.65 3.04
C VAL A 37 2.88 5.43 2.02
N ALA A 38 3.27 5.24 0.77
CA ALA A 38 2.40 4.87 -0.33
C ALA A 38 2.39 3.35 -0.51
N PHE A 39 1.22 2.83 -0.86
CA PHE A 39 0.97 1.44 -1.21
C PHE A 39 0.93 1.34 -2.74
N SER A 40 1.86 0.60 -3.31
CA SER A 40 2.02 0.44 -4.76
C SER A 40 1.63 -0.97 -5.18
N PHE A 41 0.67 -1.08 -6.10
CA PHE A 41 0.15 -2.33 -6.65
C PHE A 41 0.38 -2.38 -8.17
N PRO A 42 0.58 -3.57 -8.77
CA PRO A 42 0.48 -3.73 -10.21
C PRO A 42 -0.92 -3.29 -10.69
N ALA A 43 -0.99 -2.34 -11.62
CA ALA A 43 -2.26 -1.88 -12.17
C ALA A 43 -2.78 -2.92 -13.18
N THR A 44 -3.59 -3.85 -12.69
CA THR A 44 -4.30 -4.85 -13.48
C THR A 44 -5.78 -4.52 -13.57
N ASP A 45 -6.48 -5.05 -14.58
CA ASP A 45 -7.93 -4.90 -14.70
C ASP A 45 -8.65 -5.47 -13.45
N ASP A 46 -8.13 -6.56 -12.89
CA ASP A 46 -8.68 -7.17 -11.68
C ASP A 46 -8.52 -6.27 -10.45
N LEU A 47 -7.40 -5.55 -10.33
CA LEU A 47 -7.22 -4.54 -9.29
C LEU A 47 -8.33 -3.47 -9.36
N TYR A 48 -8.62 -2.98 -10.56
CA TYR A 48 -9.65 -1.95 -10.76
C TYR A 48 -11.07 -2.50 -10.51
N LYS A 49 -11.35 -3.76 -10.84
CA LYS A 49 -12.61 -4.42 -10.45
C LYS A 49 -12.75 -4.46 -8.92
N LEU A 50 -11.68 -4.79 -8.20
CA LEU A 50 -11.69 -4.79 -6.73
C LEU A 50 -11.92 -3.39 -6.16
N ILE A 51 -11.26 -2.36 -6.69
CA ILE A 51 -11.50 -0.96 -6.28
C ILE A 51 -12.96 -0.58 -6.50
N ARG A 52 -13.56 -0.96 -7.63
CA ARG A 52 -14.97 -0.74 -7.89
C ARG A 52 -15.86 -1.45 -6.88
N ASN A 53 -15.56 -2.70 -6.52
CA ASN A 53 -16.30 -3.46 -5.52
C ASN A 53 -16.23 -2.81 -4.13
N TYR A 54 -15.05 -2.32 -3.73
CA TYR A 54 -14.89 -1.54 -2.50
C TYR A 54 -15.80 -0.31 -2.49
N ASN A 55 -15.78 0.48 -3.57
CA ASN A 55 -16.60 1.68 -3.72
C ASN A 55 -18.11 1.36 -3.81
N ALA A 56 -18.48 0.16 -4.25
CA ALA A 56 -19.85 -0.32 -4.28
C ALA A 56 -20.34 -0.84 -2.92
N ASN A 57 -19.50 -0.79 -1.87
CA ASN A 57 -19.82 -1.23 -0.52
C ASN A 57 -20.33 -2.69 -0.46
N ILE A 58 -19.62 -3.60 -1.13
CA ILE A 58 -19.98 -5.02 -1.09
C ILE A 58 -19.81 -5.59 0.33
N ASN A 59 -20.58 -6.63 0.65
CA ASN A 59 -20.46 -7.33 1.93
C ASN A 59 -19.12 -8.06 2.03
N ILE A 60 -18.43 -7.90 3.16
CA ILE A 60 -17.17 -8.58 3.48
C ILE A 60 -17.13 -9.06 4.94
N PRO A 61 -16.38 -10.13 5.24
CA PRO A 61 -16.10 -10.55 6.62
C PRO A 61 -15.33 -9.46 7.40
N ILE A 62 -15.99 -8.80 8.34
CA ILE A 62 -15.43 -7.62 9.02
C ILE A 62 -14.19 -7.96 9.87
N CYS A 63 -14.16 -9.11 10.53
CA CYS A 63 -13.04 -9.52 11.38
C CYS A 63 -11.74 -9.68 10.58
N ASP A 64 -11.83 -10.30 9.41
CA ASP A 64 -10.69 -10.53 8.53
C ASP A 64 -10.20 -9.20 7.95
N PHE A 65 -11.13 -8.37 7.47
CA PHE A 65 -10.79 -7.06 6.93
C PHE A 65 -10.12 -6.15 7.97
N VAL A 66 -10.66 -6.08 9.19
CA VAL A 66 -10.06 -5.32 10.29
C VAL A 66 -8.67 -5.86 10.66
N THR A 67 -8.48 -7.18 10.58
CA THR A 67 -7.17 -7.80 10.80
C THR A 67 -6.16 -7.35 9.73
N THR A 68 -6.57 -7.34 8.45
CA THR A 68 -5.74 -6.83 7.35
C THR A 68 -5.38 -5.35 7.53
N ILE A 69 -6.31 -4.51 7.99
CA ILE A 69 -6.05 -3.09 8.31
C ILE A 69 -4.96 -2.97 9.37
N LYS A 70 -5.09 -3.71 10.49
CA LYS A 70 -4.12 -3.68 11.59
C LYS A 70 -2.72 -4.10 11.12
N MET A 71 -2.64 -5.16 10.32
CA MET A 71 -1.39 -5.66 9.76
C MET A 71 -0.71 -4.62 8.87
N LEU A 72 -1.42 -4.05 7.88
CA LEU A 72 -0.86 -3.05 6.97
C LEU A 72 -0.47 -1.76 7.70
N ARG A 73 -1.27 -1.33 8.67
CA ARG A 73 -0.96 -0.16 9.50
C ARG A 73 0.33 -0.38 10.30
N GLY A 74 0.52 -1.58 10.87
CA GLY A 74 1.75 -1.95 11.56
C GLY A 74 2.97 -1.89 10.65
N GLN A 75 2.88 -2.48 9.46
CA GLN A 75 3.94 -2.44 8.44
C GLN A 75 4.27 -0.99 8.02
N MET A 76 3.24 -0.17 7.79
CA MET A 76 3.36 1.25 7.45
C MET A 76 4.11 2.06 8.53
N ILE A 77 3.73 1.88 9.80
CA ILE A 77 4.36 2.58 10.93
C ILE A 77 5.82 2.16 11.08
N ASN A 78 6.09 0.85 11.02
CA ASN A 78 7.45 0.31 11.13
C ASN A 78 8.36 0.86 10.02
N LEU A 79 7.87 0.91 8.79
CA LEU A 79 8.62 1.46 7.66
C LEU A 79 8.91 2.96 7.84
N ARG A 80 7.89 3.74 8.25
CA ARG A 80 8.05 5.18 8.50
C ARG A 80 9.09 5.46 9.58
N ASN A 81 9.00 4.76 10.71
CA ASN A 81 9.91 4.95 11.85
C ASN A 81 11.34 4.56 11.48
N SER A 82 11.52 3.46 10.76
CA SER A 82 12.83 3.01 10.26
C SER A 82 13.51 4.06 9.37
N ASN A 83 12.73 4.78 8.56
CA ASN A 83 13.26 5.83 7.69
C ASN A 83 13.56 7.15 8.41
N GLN A 84 12.81 7.48 9.45
CA GLN A 84 13.11 8.65 10.29
C GLN A 84 14.45 8.47 11.02
N ASN A 85 14.71 7.26 11.53
CA ASN A 85 15.99 6.95 12.16
C ASN A 85 17.17 7.19 11.20
N LYS A 86 17.07 6.78 9.93
CA LYS A 86 18.13 7.01 8.93
C LYS A 86 18.44 8.48 8.69
N LYS A 87 17.45 9.38 8.74
CA LYS A 87 17.68 10.82 8.57
C LYS A 87 18.39 11.47 9.76
N GLY A 88 18.23 10.92 10.96
CA GLY A 88 18.90 11.41 12.18
C GLY A 88 20.44 11.30 12.11
N TRP A 89 20.96 10.21 11.52
CA TRP A 89 22.41 9.99 11.40
C TRP A 89 23.10 10.87 10.34
N VAL A 90 22.34 11.46 9.42
CA VAL A 90 22.90 12.24 8.30
C VAL A 90 23.12 13.71 8.67
N HIS A 91 22.64 14.17 9.84
CA HIS A 91 22.74 15.57 10.27
C HIS A 91 23.67 15.82 11.46
N ASP A 92 24.42 14.81 11.93
CA ASP A 92 25.24 14.91 13.15
C ASP A 92 26.76 14.88 12.87
N TRP A 93 27.20 15.66 11.87
CA TRP A 93 28.62 15.93 11.61
C TRP A 93 28.84 17.44 11.41
N LYS A 94 28.89 18.19 12.52
CA LYS A 94 29.51 19.50 12.59
C LYS A 94 30.08 19.75 13.98
#